data_AF-A0AAU4IRD6-F1
#
_entry.id   AF-A0AAU4IRD6-F1
#
_cell.length_a   1.000
_cell.length_b   1.000
_cell.length_c   1.000
_cell.angle_alpha   90.00
_cell.angle_beta   90.00
_cell.angle_gamma   90.00
#
_symmetry.space_group_name_H-M   'P 1'
#
loop_
_entity.id
_entity.type
_entity.pdbx_description
1 polymer ?
#
loop_
_entity_poly.entity_id
_entity_poly.type
_entity_poly.pdbx_seq_one_letter_code
_entity_poly.pdbx_strand_id
1 'polypeptide(L)'
;MTLRAKKLLNWRVFLGAALAISALTLLILPGNPAQATDSTAQAAARTSGPVTVCLVTRDAPTRERTVRVAQWASQVLLQETLSYAGPCASYGAPSALGNGTVRTYAQINGTTPQTVGFVFPKNTLTGLPTAMTDGHHCYDMDGNGTVNEHTECVGGHERPLELPSQLTALPGMPLKWALLNYNPMGHGPEHIYDTPHFDFHFYTQSKAERDAIRSGPCGLAINCDDYATAIKPVPPRYLPADYVNNNVAEAAMGNHLVDMNSPEWHSTAFTQTFIYGSYDAKISFLEPMITKAWFEGIAAGVNPSRCWPIKQPQEWQIAGWYPQEYCIDYRANRGDFTVSMKNFKNSAS
;
A
#
# COMPACT_ATOMS: atom_id res chain seq x y z
N MET A 1 -46.52 -58.64 -34.18
CA MET A 1 -45.68 -58.72 -32.96
C MET A 1 -46.04 -57.51 -32.10
N THR A 2 -46.85 -57.62 -31.04
CA THR A 2 -46.51 -58.09 -29.67
C THR A 2 -45.41 -57.27 -28.99
N LEU A 3 -45.54 -56.74 -27.76
CA LEU A 3 -46.68 -56.65 -26.82
C LEU A 3 -46.36 -55.60 -25.71
N ARG A 4 -47.41 -55.18 -24.98
CA ARG A 4 -47.50 -54.65 -23.58
C ARG A 4 -46.29 -54.86 -22.62
N ALA A 5 -46.19 -54.21 -21.45
CA ALA A 5 -46.77 -52.99 -20.85
C ALA A 5 -46.17 -52.79 -19.43
N LYS A 6 -46.44 -51.62 -18.82
CA LYS A 6 -46.17 -51.22 -17.41
C LYS A 6 -46.30 -52.33 -16.35
N LYS A 7 -45.51 -52.21 -15.27
CA LYS A 7 -46.02 -52.31 -13.88
C LYS A 7 -45.09 -51.65 -12.85
N LEU A 8 -45.69 -50.90 -11.91
CA LEU A 8 -45.09 -50.55 -10.64
C LEU A 8 -45.29 -51.71 -9.64
N LEU A 9 -44.45 -51.80 -8.60
CA LEU A 9 -44.97 -52.03 -7.25
C LEU A 9 -44.01 -51.50 -6.17
N ASN A 10 -44.58 -51.25 -5.00
CA ASN A 10 -43.99 -50.62 -3.83
C ASN A 10 -44.35 -51.48 -2.61
N TRP A 11 -43.44 -51.77 -1.68
CA TRP A 11 -43.84 -52.38 -0.40
C TRP A 11 -42.97 -52.02 0.81
N ARG A 12 -43.57 -52.22 1.98
CA ARG A 12 -43.45 -51.47 3.24
C ARG A 12 -42.58 -52.16 4.32
N VAL A 13 -41.88 -51.32 5.10
CA VAL A 13 -41.90 -51.21 6.60
C VAL A 13 -41.34 -52.35 7.50
N PHE A 14 -40.92 -51.92 8.72
CA PHE A 14 -40.53 -52.63 9.97
C PHE A 14 -39.00 -52.82 10.19
N LEU A 15 -38.40 -52.60 11.37
CA LEU A 15 -38.78 -51.81 12.59
C LEU A 15 -37.52 -51.59 13.48
N GLY A 16 -37.48 -50.58 14.37
CA GLY A 16 -36.45 -50.52 15.44
C GLY A 16 -36.41 -49.22 16.26
N ALA A 17 -37.06 -49.20 17.44
CA ALA A 17 -37.01 -48.11 18.42
C ALA A 17 -35.86 -48.34 19.44
N ALA A 18 -35.04 -47.33 19.76
CA ALA A 18 -35.13 -46.42 20.92
C ALA A 18 -34.75 -47.02 22.30
N LEU A 19 -33.89 -46.31 23.04
CA LEU A 19 -33.53 -46.33 24.49
C LEU A 19 -32.07 -45.79 24.62
N ALA A 20 -31.64 -45.01 25.62
CA ALA A 20 -32.32 -44.21 26.64
C ALA A 20 -31.35 -43.08 27.08
N ILE A 21 -31.86 -41.94 27.57
CA ILE A 21 -31.01 -40.88 28.15
C ILE A 21 -30.82 -41.16 29.64
N SER A 22 -29.57 -41.43 30.06
CA SER A 22 -29.21 -41.56 31.47
C SER A 22 -28.78 -40.22 32.04
N ALA A 23 -29.53 -39.70 33.02
CA ALA A 23 -29.09 -38.58 33.83
C ALA A 23 -27.96 -39.03 34.77
N LEU A 24 -26.88 -38.25 34.84
CA LEU A 24 -25.82 -38.44 35.83
C LEU A 24 -25.68 -37.19 36.70
N THR A 25 -26.17 -37.30 37.94
CA THR A 25 -26.06 -36.27 38.97
C THR A 25 -24.60 -36.19 39.45
N LEU A 26 -23.92 -35.07 39.21
CA LEU A 26 -22.57 -34.86 39.74
C LEU A 26 -22.64 -34.13 41.09
N LEU A 27 -22.04 -34.72 42.13
CA LEU A 27 -22.02 -34.13 43.47
C LEU A 27 -21.13 -32.88 43.53
N ILE A 28 -21.61 -31.88 44.26
CA ILE A 28 -20.83 -30.70 44.64
C ILE A 28 -19.89 -31.06 45.80
N LEU A 29 -18.59 -30.84 45.60
CA LEU A 29 -17.60 -30.78 46.68
C LEU A 29 -17.05 -29.34 46.75
N PRO A 30 -16.86 -28.76 47.95
CA PRO A 30 -16.32 -27.41 48.11
C PRO A 30 -14.79 -27.40 47.95
N GLY A 31 -14.33 -27.47 46.70
CA GLY A 31 -12.93 -27.21 46.36
C GLY A 31 -12.70 -25.72 46.13
N ASN A 32 -11.88 -25.08 46.97
CA ASN A 32 -11.41 -23.70 46.72
C ASN A 32 -10.67 -23.64 45.37
N PRO A 33 -11.13 -22.85 44.38
CA PRO A 33 -10.28 -22.50 43.26
C PRO A 33 -9.25 -21.48 43.75
N ALA A 34 -8.01 -21.92 43.92
CA ALA A 34 -6.90 -21.01 44.12
C ALA A 34 -6.87 -19.97 42.98
N GLN A 35 -6.73 -18.69 43.34
CA GLN A 35 -6.62 -17.60 42.36
C GLN A 35 -5.30 -17.69 41.60
N ALA A 36 -5.27 -18.50 40.54
CA ALA A 36 -4.14 -18.60 39.63
C ALA A 36 -4.08 -17.37 38.71
N THR A 37 -3.53 -16.28 39.24
CA THR A 37 -2.69 -15.30 38.53
C THR A 37 -3.10 -14.91 37.10
N ASP A 38 -4.32 -14.38 36.92
CA ASP A 38 -4.72 -13.67 35.68
C ASP A 38 -4.31 -12.17 35.72
N SER A 39 -3.56 -11.78 36.75
CA SER A 39 -3.28 -10.38 37.11
C SER A 39 -2.19 -9.71 36.27
N THR A 40 -1.22 -10.43 35.73
CA THR A 40 -0.06 -9.83 35.03
C THR A 40 -0.43 -9.37 33.62
N ALA A 41 -1.15 -10.18 32.84
CA ALA A 41 -1.64 -9.79 31.52
C ALA A 41 -2.68 -8.66 31.59
N GLN A 42 -3.63 -8.75 32.55
CA GLN A 42 -4.62 -7.70 32.76
C GLN A 42 -4.01 -6.41 33.35
N ALA A 43 -2.93 -6.47 34.14
CA ALA A 43 -2.21 -5.29 34.61
C ALA A 43 -1.39 -4.63 33.49
N ALA A 44 -0.71 -5.41 32.64
CA ALA A 44 0.00 -4.89 31.47
C ALA A 44 -0.96 -4.14 30.52
N ALA A 45 -2.17 -4.69 30.30
CA ALA A 45 -3.23 -4.04 29.52
C ALA A 45 -3.79 -2.75 30.16
N ARG A 46 -3.57 -2.50 31.46
CA ARG A 46 -3.99 -1.27 32.17
C ARG A 46 -2.96 -0.15 32.16
N THR A 47 -1.71 -0.41 31.75
CA THR A 47 -0.64 0.60 31.70
C THR A 47 -0.55 1.35 30.36
N SER A 48 -1.28 0.91 29.33
CA SER A 48 -1.40 1.62 28.05
C SER A 48 -2.63 2.52 28.05
N GLY A 49 -2.44 3.79 27.67
CA GLY A 49 -3.55 4.75 27.51
C GLY A 49 -4.49 4.36 26.36
N PRO A 50 -5.72 4.90 26.33
CA PRO A 50 -6.71 4.53 25.33
C PRO A 50 -6.32 4.99 23.92
N VAL A 51 -6.37 4.06 22.97
CA VAL A 51 -5.96 4.25 21.57
C VAL A 51 -7.12 4.67 20.68
N THR A 52 -6.79 5.35 19.59
CA THR A 52 -7.75 5.81 18.58
C THR A 52 -8.03 4.71 17.56
N VAL A 53 -9.30 4.43 17.32
CA VAL A 53 -9.80 3.48 16.33
C VAL A 53 -10.88 4.15 15.50
N CYS A 54 -10.91 3.92 14.20
CA CYS A 54 -12.07 4.18 13.38
C CYS A 54 -13.02 3.00 13.50
N LEU A 55 -14.11 3.18 14.25
CA LEU A 55 -15.14 2.18 14.43
C LEU A 55 -15.98 2.08 13.15
N VAL A 56 -16.03 0.88 12.56
CA VAL A 56 -16.85 0.55 11.40
C VAL A 56 -17.44 -0.85 11.60
N THR A 57 -18.77 -0.96 11.71
CA THR A 57 -19.45 -2.25 11.95
C THR A 57 -19.86 -2.92 10.62
N ARG A 58 -20.05 -4.25 10.63
CA ARG A 58 -20.35 -5.01 9.40
C ARG A 58 -21.75 -4.74 8.85
N ASP A 59 -22.70 -4.38 9.71
CA ASP A 59 -24.07 -3.97 9.38
C ASP A 59 -24.15 -2.52 8.85
N ALA A 60 -23.14 -1.69 9.11
CA ALA A 60 -23.08 -0.30 8.67
C ALA A 60 -21.69 0.06 8.08
N PRO A 61 -21.27 -0.58 6.96
CA PRO A 61 -19.91 -0.47 6.42
C PRO A 61 -19.52 0.93 5.93
N THR A 62 -20.49 1.84 5.80
CA THR A 62 -20.30 3.25 5.41
C THR A 62 -20.35 4.22 6.60
N ARG A 63 -20.64 3.74 7.82
CA ARG A 63 -20.70 4.57 9.03
C ARG A 63 -19.40 4.47 9.80
N GLU A 64 -18.48 5.33 9.45
CA GLU A 64 -17.18 5.44 10.09
C GLU A 64 -17.21 6.44 11.25
N ARG A 65 -16.73 6.05 12.44
CA ARG A 65 -16.65 6.95 13.62
C ARG A 65 -15.34 6.81 14.38
N THR A 66 -14.59 7.90 14.50
CA THR A 66 -13.40 7.95 15.37
C THR A 66 -13.82 7.79 16.84
N VAL A 67 -13.27 6.79 17.51
CA VAL A 67 -13.47 6.52 18.95
C VAL A 67 -12.12 6.33 19.65
N ARG A 68 -12.10 6.54 20.97
CA ARG A 68 -10.98 6.11 21.82
C ARG A 68 -11.42 4.93 22.68
N VAL A 69 -10.65 3.85 22.66
CA VAL A 69 -10.96 2.60 23.35
C VAL A 69 -9.73 2.07 24.10
N ALA A 70 -9.92 1.16 25.05
CA ALA A 70 -8.82 0.45 25.68
C ALA A 70 -8.09 -0.44 24.66
N GLN A 71 -6.78 -0.66 24.85
CA GLN A 71 -5.93 -1.42 23.91
C GLN A 71 -6.42 -2.86 23.65
N TRP A 72 -7.01 -3.52 24.65
CA TRP A 72 -7.61 -4.85 24.46
C TRP A 72 -8.87 -4.78 23.57
N ALA A 73 -9.68 -3.73 23.72
CA ALA A 73 -10.92 -3.56 22.96
C ALA A 73 -10.64 -3.17 21.50
N SER A 74 -9.56 -2.43 21.21
CA SER A 74 -9.16 -2.19 19.82
C SER A 74 -8.82 -3.49 19.09
N GLN A 75 -8.14 -4.45 19.74
CA GLN A 75 -7.83 -5.74 19.08
C GLN A 75 -9.10 -6.50 18.68
N VAL A 76 -10.09 -6.57 19.58
CA VAL A 76 -11.40 -7.18 19.29
C VAL A 76 -12.10 -6.45 18.14
N LEU A 77 -12.11 -5.11 18.13
CA LEU A 77 -12.72 -4.33 17.05
C LEU A 77 -12.04 -4.57 15.69
N LEU A 78 -10.71 -4.64 15.65
CA LEU A 78 -9.94 -4.88 14.42
C LEU A 78 -10.13 -6.31 13.87
N GLN A 79 -10.45 -7.28 14.72
CA GLN A 79 -10.72 -8.67 14.31
C GLN A 79 -12.18 -8.86 13.88
N GLU A 80 -13.14 -8.46 14.72
CA GLU A 80 -14.56 -8.80 14.55
C GLU A 80 -15.31 -7.88 13.58
N THR A 81 -14.84 -6.65 13.39
CA THR A 81 -15.55 -5.61 12.62
C THR A 81 -14.74 -5.12 11.42
N LEU A 82 -15.24 -4.13 10.67
CA LEU A 82 -14.50 -3.48 9.57
C LEU A 82 -13.62 -2.32 10.07
N SER A 83 -13.49 -2.16 11.38
CA SER A 83 -12.71 -1.09 12.02
C SER A 83 -11.23 -1.14 11.64
N TYR A 84 -10.55 0.00 11.76
CA TYR A 84 -9.12 0.12 11.51
C TYR A 84 -8.45 1.10 12.50
N ALA A 85 -7.15 0.96 12.72
CA ALA A 85 -6.40 1.75 13.69
C ALA A 85 -6.24 3.22 13.24
N GLY A 86 -6.16 4.14 14.21
CA GLY A 86 -6.09 5.58 13.95
C GLY A 86 -7.46 6.26 13.80
N PRO A 87 -7.52 7.56 13.52
CA PRO A 87 -8.77 8.26 13.23
C PRO A 87 -9.35 7.80 11.88
N CYS A 88 -10.65 8.01 11.65
CA CYS A 88 -11.26 7.68 10.37
C CYS A 88 -10.61 8.46 9.22
N ALA A 89 -10.46 7.78 8.09
CA ALA A 89 -9.76 8.27 6.93
C ALA A 89 -10.69 9.09 6.03
N SER A 90 -10.14 10.15 5.45
CA SER A 90 -10.65 10.71 4.21
C SER A 90 -10.05 9.97 3.02
N TYR A 91 -10.74 9.96 1.89
CA TYR A 91 -10.38 9.16 0.71
C TYR A 91 -10.41 10.01 -0.56
N GLY A 92 -9.48 9.74 -1.47
CA GLY A 92 -9.52 10.24 -2.84
C GLY A 92 -10.57 9.49 -3.69
N ALA A 93 -10.77 9.95 -4.91
CA ALA A 93 -11.56 9.22 -5.90
C ALA A 93 -10.90 7.88 -6.25
N PRO A 94 -11.67 6.80 -6.46
CA PRO A 94 -11.12 5.52 -6.91
C PRO A 94 -10.85 5.51 -8.41
N SER A 95 -9.79 4.82 -8.79
CA SER A 95 -9.46 4.48 -10.18
C SER A 95 -9.41 2.96 -10.36
N ALA A 96 -9.79 2.47 -11.54
CA ALA A 96 -9.79 1.04 -11.86
C ALA A 96 -8.36 0.51 -12.09
N LEU A 97 -8.09 -0.68 -11.54
CA LEU A 97 -6.86 -1.44 -11.81
C LEU A 97 -7.11 -2.92 -11.53
N GLY A 98 -6.74 -3.78 -12.49
CA GLY A 98 -7.11 -5.19 -12.47
C GLY A 98 -8.63 -5.38 -12.33
N ASN A 99 -9.03 -6.40 -11.57
CA ASN A 99 -10.42 -6.67 -11.20
C ASN A 99 -10.89 -5.82 -10.00
N GLY A 100 -10.17 -4.76 -9.63
CA GLY A 100 -10.41 -3.95 -8.43
C GLY A 100 -10.29 -2.45 -8.68
N THR A 101 -10.05 -1.70 -7.60
CA THR A 101 -9.84 -0.25 -7.66
C THR A 101 -8.77 0.17 -6.65
N VAL A 102 -7.96 1.17 -7.00
CA VAL A 102 -7.06 1.84 -6.06
C VAL A 102 -7.58 3.24 -5.77
N ARG A 103 -7.38 3.71 -4.53
CA ARG A 103 -7.54 5.12 -4.17
C ARG A 103 -6.55 5.53 -3.09
N THR A 104 -6.30 6.82 -2.99
CA THR A 104 -5.57 7.39 -1.85
C THR A 104 -6.45 7.49 -0.61
N TYR A 105 -5.82 7.59 0.56
CA TYR A 105 -6.48 7.92 1.83
C TYR A 105 -5.55 8.73 2.74
N ALA A 106 -6.15 9.43 3.69
CA ALA A 106 -5.43 10.20 4.70
C ALA A 106 -6.12 10.12 6.06
N GLN A 107 -5.35 9.88 7.11
CA GLN A 107 -5.78 9.93 8.51
C GLN A 107 -5.14 11.15 9.17
N ILE A 108 -5.96 12.00 9.79
CA ILE A 108 -5.54 13.29 10.35
C ILE A 108 -6.05 13.39 11.79
N ASN A 109 -5.22 13.90 12.70
CA ASN A 109 -5.58 14.17 14.08
C ASN A 109 -5.39 15.68 14.37
N GLY A 110 -6.49 16.43 14.40
CA GLY A 110 -6.44 17.89 14.46
C GLY A 110 -5.77 18.47 13.20
N THR A 111 -4.63 19.12 13.37
CA THR A 111 -3.79 19.62 12.25
C THR A 111 -2.62 18.69 11.91
N THR A 112 -2.46 17.58 12.62
CA THR A 112 -1.32 16.67 12.46
C THR A 112 -1.69 15.51 11.53
N PRO A 113 -1.06 15.37 10.35
CA PRO A 113 -1.21 14.17 9.53
C PRO A 113 -0.66 12.95 10.29
N GLN A 114 -1.38 11.83 10.24
CA GLN A 114 -0.98 10.58 10.90
C GLN A 114 -0.53 9.55 9.87
N THR A 115 -1.33 9.42 8.81
CA THR A 115 -1.15 8.45 7.73
C THR A 115 -1.56 9.09 6.42
N VAL A 116 -0.79 8.87 5.35
CA VAL A 116 -1.18 9.15 3.96
C VAL A 116 -0.82 7.92 3.15
N GLY A 117 -1.70 7.39 2.31
CA GLY A 117 -1.42 6.12 1.64
C GLY A 117 -2.36 5.79 0.51
N PHE A 118 -2.14 4.62 -0.07
CA PHE A 118 -3.01 3.98 -1.04
C PHE A 118 -3.74 2.82 -0.36
N VAL A 119 -4.98 2.58 -0.77
CA VAL A 119 -5.79 1.43 -0.35
C VAL A 119 -6.42 0.77 -1.57
N PHE A 120 -6.36 -0.56 -1.62
CA PHE A 120 -6.91 -1.35 -2.73
C PHE A 120 -7.34 -2.76 -2.27
N PRO A 121 -8.50 -3.28 -2.70
CA PRO A 121 -8.97 -4.61 -2.34
C PRO A 121 -8.13 -5.70 -2.99
N LYS A 122 -8.09 -6.90 -2.39
CA LYS A 122 -7.22 -8.03 -2.80
C LYS A 122 -7.37 -8.43 -4.28
N ASN A 123 -8.57 -8.30 -4.85
CA ASN A 123 -8.84 -8.61 -6.26
C ASN A 123 -8.14 -7.69 -7.27
N THR A 124 -7.68 -6.50 -6.85
CA THR A 124 -6.85 -5.59 -7.66
C THR A 124 -5.59 -6.28 -8.19
N LEU A 125 -5.06 -7.29 -7.48
CA LEU A 125 -3.90 -8.07 -7.90
C LEU A 125 -4.19 -9.11 -9.01
N THR A 126 -5.43 -9.22 -9.47
CA THR A 126 -5.87 -10.18 -10.49
C THR A 126 -6.47 -9.43 -11.69
N GLY A 127 -6.36 -9.98 -12.90
CA GLY A 127 -6.82 -9.30 -14.12
C GLY A 127 -6.03 -8.03 -14.47
N LEU A 128 -4.83 -7.87 -13.91
CA LEU A 128 -3.93 -6.76 -14.18
C LEU A 128 -3.52 -6.71 -15.68
N PRO A 129 -3.23 -5.52 -16.22
CA PRO A 129 -2.73 -5.39 -17.60
C PRO A 129 -1.46 -6.21 -17.86
N THR A 130 -1.30 -6.70 -19.10
CA THR A 130 -0.13 -7.51 -19.51
C THR A 130 0.74 -6.85 -20.59
N ALA A 131 0.27 -5.76 -21.22
CA ALA A 131 1.08 -4.92 -22.09
C ALA A 131 2.12 -4.15 -21.26
N MET A 132 3.25 -3.74 -21.83
CA MET A 132 4.33 -3.07 -21.04
C MET A 132 3.87 -1.78 -20.37
N THR A 133 3.12 -0.95 -21.09
CA THR A 133 2.79 0.43 -20.71
C THR A 133 1.37 0.79 -21.19
N ASP A 134 0.80 1.89 -20.67
CA ASP A 134 -0.35 2.58 -21.28
C ASP A 134 0.05 3.41 -22.52
N GLY A 135 1.36 3.53 -22.84
CA GLY A 135 1.86 4.20 -24.05
C GLY A 135 1.93 5.73 -23.98
N HIS A 136 1.74 6.33 -22.80
CA HIS A 136 1.75 7.78 -22.61
C HIS A 136 3.13 8.42 -22.75
N HIS A 137 4.18 7.69 -22.41
CA HIS A 137 5.54 8.19 -22.26
C HIS A 137 6.48 7.38 -23.15
N CYS A 138 6.47 7.70 -24.44
CA CYS A 138 7.24 7.02 -25.48
C CYS A 138 7.99 8.02 -26.36
N TYR A 139 9.09 7.58 -26.97
CA TYR A 139 9.84 8.35 -27.96
C TYR A 139 10.58 7.40 -28.91
N ASP A 140 10.63 7.70 -30.21
CA ASP A 140 11.45 6.94 -31.19
C ASP A 140 12.94 7.23 -30.92
N MET A 141 13.59 6.33 -30.16
CA MET A 141 14.92 6.52 -29.59
C MET A 141 16.01 6.22 -30.62
N ASP A 142 15.78 5.26 -31.53
CA ASP A 142 16.74 4.89 -32.57
C ASP A 142 16.55 5.66 -33.90
N GLY A 143 15.42 6.35 -34.07
CA GLY A 143 15.08 7.16 -35.23
C GLY A 143 14.57 6.36 -36.43
N ASN A 144 14.12 5.12 -36.24
CA ASN A 144 13.66 4.24 -37.32
C ASN A 144 12.27 4.61 -37.89
N GLY A 145 11.53 5.51 -37.24
CA GLY A 145 10.18 5.95 -37.63
C GLY A 145 9.03 5.13 -37.03
N THR A 146 9.32 4.22 -36.11
CA THR A 146 8.36 3.42 -35.34
C THR A 146 8.76 3.36 -33.87
N VAL A 147 7.83 3.06 -32.97
CA VAL A 147 8.06 2.98 -31.52
C VAL A 147 7.85 1.55 -31.04
N ASN A 148 8.86 1.00 -30.35
CA ASN A 148 8.79 -0.28 -29.67
C ASN A 148 8.46 -0.10 -28.19
N GLU A 149 7.22 -0.45 -27.79
CA GLU A 149 6.71 -0.32 -26.43
C GLU A 149 7.58 -0.97 -25.32
N HIS A 150 8.45 -1.92 -25.67
CA HIS A 150 9.31 -2.61 -24.70
C HIS A 150 10.65 -1.90 -24.46
N THR A 151 11.15 -1.11 -25.42
CA THR A 151 12.49 -0.50 -25.36
C THR A 151 12.47 1.03 -25.43
N GLU A 152 11.34 1.62 -25.82
CA GLU A 152 11.20 3.03 -26.18
C GLU A 152 10.03 3.74 -25.46
N CYS A 153 9.42 3.05 -24.50
CA CYS A 153 8.38 3.59 -23.62
C CYS A 153 8.70 3.31 -22.15
N VAL A 154 8.18 4.17 -21.28
CA VAL A 154 8.38 4.16 -19.83
C VAL A 154 7.05 4.35 -19.08
N GLY A 155 7.07 4.56 -17.76
CA GLY A 155 5.89 4.82 -16.92
C GLY A 155 4.92 3.66 -16.65
N GLY A 156 5.02 2.52 -17.35
CA GLY A 156 4.17 1.36 -17.12
C GLY A 156 2.66 1.67 -17.22
N HIS A 157 1.86 1.14 -16.29
CA HIS A 157 0.41 1.40 -16.21
C HIS A 157 0.10 2.48 -15.16
N GLU A 158 -0.22 3.68 -15.61
CA GLU A 158 -0.29 4.89 -14.77
C GLU A 158 -1.69 5.17 -14.22
N ARG A 159 -1.81 5.38 -12.90
CA ARG A 159 -3.05 5.84 -12.27
C ARG A 159 -2.78 7.10 -11.44
N PRO A 160 -2.83 8.30 -12.05
CA PRO A 160 -2.78 9.56 -11.32
C PRO A 160 -3.98 9.68 -10.38
N LEU A 161 -3.73 10.02 -9.12
CA LEU A 161 -4.72 10.02 -8.05
C LEU A 161 -4.61 11.28 -7.21
N GLU A 162 -5.76 11.94 -7.00
CA GLU A 162 -5.86 13.05 -6.05
C GLU A 162 -5.63 12.56 -4.62
N LEU A 163 -4.91 13.36 -3.82
CA LEU A 163 -4.89 13.18 -2.37
C LEU A 163 -6.20 13.74 -1.77
N PRO A 164 -6.66 13.24 -0.61
CA PRO A 164 -7.88 13.78 0.01
C PRO A 164 -7.73 15.28 0.30
N SER A 165 -8.72 16.09 -0.08
CA SER A 165 -8.64 17.56 0.02
C SER A 165 -8.40 18.08 1.45
N GLN A 166 -8.82 17.31 2.46
CA GLN A 166 -8.55 17.61 3.87
C GLN A 166 -7.06 17.53 4.22
N LEU A 167 -6.29 16.70 3.52
CA LEU A 167 -4.84 16.57 3.68
C LEU A 167 -4.11 17.72 2.97
N THR A 168 -4.43 17.99 1.71
CA THR A 168 -3.75 19.02 0.91
C THR A 168 -4.09 20.45 1.38
N ALA A 169 -5.19 20.62 2.11
CA ALA A 169 -5.52 21.85 2.82
C ALA A 169 -4.80 22.03 4.18
N LEU A 170 -4.04 21.04 4.68
CA LEU A 170 -3.30 21.20 5.94
C LEU A 170 -2.14 22.20 5.78
N PRO A 171 -1.99 23.18 6.70
CA PRO A 171 -0.83 24.07 6.71
C PRO A 171 0.49 23.30 6.77
N GLY A 172 1.38 23.58 5.82
CA GLY A 172 2.67 22.92 5.70
C GLY A 172 2.61 21.47 5.21
N MET A 173 1.55 21.03 4.53
CA MET A 173 1.58 19.76 3.79
C MET A 173 2.35 19.93 2.48
N PRO A 174 3.49 19.25 2.27
CA PRO A 174 4.24 19.34 1.02
C PRO A 174 3.67 18.43 -0.08
N LEU A 175 2.95 17.37 0.29
CA LEU A 175 2.37 16.40 -0.65
C LEU A 175 1.14 17.00 -1.35
N LYS A 176 1.14 16.94 -2.69
CA LYS A 176 0.12 17.58 -3.55
C LYS A 176 -0.83 16.57 -4.20
N TRP A 177 -0.29 15.48 -4.73
CA TRP A 177 -1.02 14.42 -5.44
C TRP A 177 -0.21 13.11 -5.38
N ALA A 178 -0.74 12.03 -5.94
CA ALA A 178 -0.10 10.71 -5.95
C ALA A 178 -0.21 10.04 -7.32
N LEU A 179 0.71 9.12 -7.62
CA LEU A 179 0.67 8.27 -8.81
C LEU A 179 0.88 6.83 -8.37
N LEU A 180 0.06 5.91 -8.87
CA LEU A 180 0.39 4.49 -8.86
C LEU A 180 0.85 4.08 -10.26
N ASN A 181 2.00 3.43 -10.35
CA ASN A 181 2.44 2.72 -11.55
C ASN A 181 2.28 1.22 -11.29
N TYR A 182 1.96 0.44 -12.32
CA TYR A 182 2.10 -1.02 -12.30
C TYR A 182 2.94 -1.46 -13.50
N ASN A 183 4.03 -2.18 -13.19
CA ASN A 183 5.03 -2.59 -14.18
C ASN A 183 4.95 -4.12 -14.34
N PRO A 184 4.27 -4.64 -15.38
CA PRO A 184 3.97 -6.07 -15.48
C PRO A 184 5.18 -6.96 -15.75
N MET A 185 6.31 -6.40 -16.22
CA MET A 185 7.60 -7.09 -16.36
C MET A 185 8.69 -6.49 -15.48
N GLY A 186 8.33 -5.51 -14.63
CA GLY A 186 9.30 -4.60 -14.01
C GLY A 186 9.81 -3.54 -14.97
N HIS A 187 10.89 -2.86 -14.57
CA HIS A 187 11.64 -1.90 -15.38
C HIS A 187 13.10 -1.88 -14.92
N GLY A 188 13.95 -1.12 -15.61
CA GLY A 188 15.37 -1.02 -15.26
C GLY A 188 15.64 -0.36 -13.89
N PRO A 189 16.86 -0.47 -13.34
CA PRO A 189 18.04 -1.09 -13.96
C PRO A 189 17.93 -2.60 -14.12
N GLU A 190 18.50 -3.12 -15.21
CA GLU A 190 18.47 -4.53 -15.59
C GLU A 190 18.98 -5.42 -14.45
N HIS A 191 18.26 -6.51 -14.20
CA HIS A 191 18.43 -7.50 -13.13
C HIS A 191 18.18 -6.99 -11.70
N ILE A 192 17.82 -5.71 -11.52
CA ILE A 192 17.49 -5.14 -10.21
C ILE A 192 15.97 -5.11 -9.98
N TYR A 193 15.21 -4.47 -10.88
CA TYR A 193 13.76 -4.29 -10.74
C TYR A 193 12.92 -5.08 -11.78
N ASP A 194 13.51 -6.06 -12.47
CA ASP A 194 12.94 -6.96 -13.52
C ASP A 194 11.84 -7.95 -13.03
N THR A 195 10.92 -7.52 -12.18
CA THR A 195 9.83 -8.39 -11.68
C THR A 195 8.53 -7.61 -11.54
N PRO A 196 7.34 -8.24 -11.65
CA PRO A 196 6.07 -7.51 -11.60
C PRO A 196 5.89 -6.75 -10.27
N HIS A 197 5.81 -5.43 -10.32
CA HIS A 197 5.78 -4.57 -9.13
C HIS A 197 4.92 -3.31 -9.34
N PHE A 198 4.76 -2.55 -8.25
CA PHE A 198 3.94 -1.35 -8.16
C PHE A 198 4.74 -0.21 -7.49
N ASP A 199 4.63 0.99 -8.04
CA ASP A 199 5.35 2.18 -7.53
C ASP A 199 4.36 3.18 -6.98
N PHE A 200 4.52 3.50 -5.69
CA PHE A 200 3.56 4.30 -4.94
C PHE A 200 4.09 5.72 -4.73
N HIS A 201 4.06 6.53 -5.79
CA HIS A 201 4.60 7.89 -5.75
C HIS A 201 3.72 8.84 -4.94
N PHE A 202 4.35 9.60 -4.03
CA PHE A 202 3.77 10.72 -3.31
C PHE A 202 4.50 12.01 -3.69
N TYR A 203 3.86 12.86 -4.50
CA TYR A 203 4.52 13.99 -5.13
C TYR A 203 4.50 15.27 -4.28
N THR A 204 5.67 15.93 -4.16
CA THR A 204 5.84 17.31 -3.69
C THR A 204 5.85 18.32 -4.84
N GLN A 205 6.22 17.89 -6.05
CA GLN A 205 6.05 18.62 -7.30
C GLN A 205 4.56 18.67 -7.69
N SER A 206 4.09 19.76 -8.30
CA SER A 206 2.70 19.79 -8.80
C SER A 206 2.54 18.91 -10.03
N LYS A 207 1.32 18.41 -10.28
CA LYS A 207 1.06 17.56 -11.46
C LYS A 207 1.40 18.27 -12.77
N ALA A 208 1.10 19.56 -12.88
CA ALA A 208 1.43 20.37 -14.05
C ALA A 208 2.95 20.53 -14.28
N GLU A 209 3.74 20.68 -13.21
CA GLU A 209 5.21 20.70 -13.32
C GLU A 209 5.77 19.32 -13.71
N ARG A 210 5.17 18.22 -13.25
CA ARG A 210 5.53 16.85 -13.62
C ARG A 210 5.19 16.57 -15.09
N ASP A 211 3.97 16.89 -15.52
CA ASP A 211 3.48 16.63 -16.88
C ASP A 211 4.21 17.49 -17.93
N ALA A 212 4.94 18.53 -17.51
CA ALA A 212 5.78 19.37 -18.37
C ALA A 212 7.17 18.78 -18.66
N ILE A 213 7.58 17.70 -18.00
CA ILE A 213 8.84 16.99 -18.27
C ILE A 213 8.62 16.12 -19.52
N ARG A 214 9.18 16.53 -20.66
CA ARG A 214 8.87 15.99 -21.99
C ARG A 214 9.58 14.67 -22.26
N SER A 215 9.02 13.85 -23.14
CA SER A 215 9.71 12.70 -23.72
C SER A 215 10.79 13.13 -24.73
N GLY A 216 11.79 12.27 -24.96
CA GLY A 216 12.92 12.50 -25.86
C GLY A 216 14.01 11.43 -25.79
N PRO A 217 15.12 11.60 -26.53
CA PRO A 217 16.11 10.54 -26.75
C PRO A 217 17.16 10.35 -25.64
N CYS A 218 17.02 11.03 -24.50
CA CYS A 218 17.98 10.96 -23.39
C CYS A 218 17.42 10.12 -22.24
N GLY A 219 18.30 9.52 -21.42
CA GLY A 219 17.91 8.79 -20.21
C GLY A 219 16.83 7.72 -20.44
N LEU A 220 15.83 7.69 -19.57
CA LEU A 220 14.63 6.86 -19.72
C LEU A 220 13.57 7.66 -20.50
N ALA A 221 13.74 7.69 -21.82
CA ALA A 221 12.85 8.33 -22.80
C ALA A 221 12.54 9.82 -22.55
N ILE A 222 13.42 10.58 -21.87
CA ILE A 222 13.26 12.00 -21.49
C ILE A 222 13.95 12.95 -22.48
N ASN A 223 13.38 14.14 -22.67
CA ASN A 223 13.97 15.22 -23.45
C ASN A 223 15.33 15.65 -22.88
N CYS A 224 16.34 15.87 -23.73
CA CYS A 224 17.70 16.12 -23.28
C CYS A 224 17.90 17.42 -22.46
N ASP A 225 17.10 18.47 -22.67
CA ASP A 225 17.14 19.67 -21.83
C ASP A 225 16.52 19.39 -20.44
N ASP A 226 15.45 18.60 -20.43
CA ASP A 226 14.75 18.20 -19.21
C ASP A 226 15.58 17.19 -18.42
N TYR A 227 16.31 16.29 -19.09
CA TYR A 227 17.32 15.39 -18.53
C TYR A 227 18.42 16.18 -17.83
N ALA A 228 19.03 17.15 -18.52
CA ALA A 228 20.04 18.04 -17.94
C ALA A 228 19.53 18.83 -16.73
N THR A 229 18.22 19.05 -16.63
CA THR A 229 17.55 19.64 -15.46
C THR A 229 17.24 18.64 -14.35
N ALA A 230 16.81 17.43 -14.71
CA ALA A 230 16.48 16.35 -13.78
C ALA A 230 17.73 15.87 -13.00
N ILE A 231 18.86 15.70 -13.68
CA ILE A 231 20.11 15.19 -13.07
C ILE A 231 20.89 16.23 -12.25
N LYS A 232 20.39 17.46 -12.11
CA LYS A 232 21.05 18.47 -11.26
C LYS A 232 21.11 17.95 -9.81
N PRO A 233 22.30 17.90 -9.18
CA PRO A 233 22.45 17.25 -7.88
C PRO A 233 21.68 17.99 -6.79
N VAL A 234 20.85 17.25 -6.04
CA VAL A 234 20.23 17.74 -4.81
C VAL A 234 21.34 18.12 -3.82
N PRO A 235 21.32 19.33 -3.22
CA PRO A 235 22.35 19.76 -2.27
C PRO A 235 22.49 18.77 -1.11
N PRO A 236 23.71 18.38 -0.66
CA PRO A 236 23.89 17.26 0.27
C PRO A 236 23.10 17.33 1.59
N ARG A 237 22.82 18.52 2.13
CA ARG A 237 21.97 18.68 3.33
C ARG A 237 20.50 18.29 3.12
N TYR A 238 20.04 18.34 1.87
CA TYR A 238 18.67 17.99 1.43
C TYR A 238 18.58 16.58 0.83
N LEU A 239 19.72 15.88 0.72
CA LEU A 239 19.81 14.50 0.26
C LEU A 239 19.86 13.57 1.48
N PRO A 240 18.96 12.57 1.59
CA PRO A 240 19.05 11.55 2.63
C PRO A 240 20.34 10.72 2.50
N ALA A 241 20.85 10.24 3.63
CA ALA A 241 22.09 9.46 3.65
C ALA A 241 22.01 8.19 2.80
N ASP A 242 23.12 7.83 2.16
CA ASP A 242 23.31 6.69 1.24
C ASP A 242 22.55 6.76 -0.11
N TYR A 243 21.65 7.72 -0.29
CA TYR A 243 21.01 7.97 -1.58
C TYR A 243 21.98 8.63 -2.56
N VAL A 244 22.03 8.12 -3.80
CA VAL A 244 22.94 8.61 -4.84
C VAL A 244 22.18 9.06 -6.08
N ASN A 245 22.78 10.00 -6.82
CA ASN A 245 22.35 10.36 -8.16
C ASN A 245 23.10 9.51 -9.19
N ASN A 246 22.42 8.49 -9.73
CA ASN A 246 22.93 7.64 -10.82
C ASN A 246 22.42 8.09 -12.21
N ASN A 247 21.87 9.31 -12.32
CA ASN A 247 21.30 9.90 -13.54
C ASN A 247 20.15 9.08 -14.16
N VAL A 248 19.37 8.37 -13.34
CA VAL A 248 18.20 7.56 -13.72
C VAL A 248 16.98 8.47 -13.89
N ALA A 249 17.03 9.32 -14.92
CA ALA A 249 15.99 10.31 -15.20
C ALA A 249 14.99 9.85 -16.26
N GLU A 250 13.71 9.96 -15.94
CA GLU A 250 12.57 9.49 -16.73
C GLU A 250 11.63 10.62 -17.15
N ALA A 251 11.06 10.48 -18.36
CA ALA A 251 10.03 11.37 -18.89
C ALA A 251 8.86 11.46 -17.91
N ALA A 252 8.35 12.67 -17.69
CA ALA A 252 7.25 12.89 -16.76
C ALA A 252 7.50 12.33 -15.33
N MET A 253 8.74 12.20 -14.86
CA MET A 253 9.01 11.95 -13.43
C MET A 253 10.20 12.77 -12.92
N GLY A 254 11.27 12.84 -13.71
CA GLY A 254 12.56 13.34 -13.27
C GLY A 254 13.48 12.19 -12.83
N ASN A 255 14.41 12.48 -11.93
CA ASN A 255 15.56 11.63 -11.62
C ASN A 255 15.37 10.83 -10.33
N HIS A 256 15.46 9.51 -10.45
CA HIS A 256 15.34 8.55 -9.35
C HIS A 256 16.67 8.45 -8.59
N LEU A 257 16.62 8.75 -7.29
CA LEU A 257 17.74 8.64 -6.37
C LEU A 257 17.59 7.35 -5.57
N VAL A 258 18.58 6.47 -5.67
CA VAL A 258 18.55 5.12 -5.10
C VAL A 258 19.49 4.99 -3.90
N ASP A 259 19.08 4.21 -2.91
CA ASP A 259 19.93 3.82 -1.77
C ASP A 259 20.78 2.62 -2.17
N MET A 260 22.08 2.84 -2.38
CA MET A 260 22.99 1.79 -2.85
C MET A 260 23.27 0.71 -1.79
N ASN A 261 22.83 0.91 -0.54
CA ASN A 261 22.89 -0.09 0.51
C ASN A 261 21.63 -0.99 0.58
N SER A 262 20.62 -0.77 -0.28
CA SER A 262 19.42 -1.61 -0.32
C SER A 262 19.72 -3.02 -0.83
N PRO A 263 19.05 -4.07 -0.33
CA PRO A 263 19.45 -5.47 -0.55
C PRO A 263 19.54 -5.91 -2.02
N GLU A 264 18.72 -5.32 -2.89
CA GLU A 264 18.72 -5.60 -4.33
C GLU A 264 20.06 -5.28 -5.01
N TRP A 265 20.81 -4.30 -4.50
CA TRP A 265 22.15 -3.94 -4.98
C TRP A 265 23.25 -4.89 -4.48
N HIS A 266 22.89 -5.88 -3.66
CA HIS A 266 23.80 -6.82 -3.00
C HIS A 266 23.39 -8.29 -3.22
N SER A 267 22.94 -8.60 -4.44
CA SER A 267 22.56 -9.95 -4.89
C SER A 267 21.40 -10.60 -4.11
N THR A 268 20.60 -9.81 -3.40
CA THR A 268 19.30 -10.26 -2.86
C THR A 268 18.22 -9.97 -3.88
N ALA A 269 17.18 -10.81 -3.99
CA ALA A 269 16.06 -10.51 -4.87
C ALA A 269 15.30 -9.25 -4.39
N PHE A 270 14.98 -8.36 -5.33
CA PHE A 270 14.08 -7.23 -5.07
C PHE A 270 12.72 -7.73 -4.57
N THR A 271 12.19 -7.06 -3.54
CA THR A 271 10.90 -7.40 -2.90
C THR A 271 10.10 -6.13 -2.60
N GLN A 272 10.80 -5.14 -2.05
CA GLN A 272 10.36 -3.77 -1.85
C GLN A 272 11.62 -2.88 -1.73
N THR A 273 11.51 -1.60 -2.09
CA THR A 273 12.57 -0.59 -1.85
C THR A 273 11.93 0.78 -1.65
N PHE A 274 12.73 1.79 -1.29
CA PHE A 274 12.29 3.17 -1.17
C PHE A 274 13.21 4.10 -1.96
N ILE A 275 12.65 4.83 -2.91
CA ILE A 275 13.35 5.77 -3.79
C ILE A 275 12.92 7.21 -3.46
N TYR A 276 13.84 8.14 -3.70
CA TYR A 276 13.59 9.57 -3.68
C TYR A 276 13.61 10.11 -5.11
N GLY A 277 12.53 10.75 -5.53
CA GLY A 277 12.49 11.46 -6.81
C GLY A 277 13.10 12.85 -6.71
N SER A 278 13.73 13.31 -7.78
CA SER A 278 14.26 14.66 -7.86
C SER A 278 14.08 15.32 -9.23
N TYR A 279 13.88 16.64 -9.22
CA TYR A 279 13.91 17.47 -10.43
C TYR A 279 14.41 18.88 -10.08
N ASP A 280 15.26 19.46 -10.94
CA ASP A 280 15.87 20.78 -10.73
C ASP A 280 16.54 20.94 -9.34
N ALA A 281 17.34 19.94 -8.94
CA ALA A 281 18.05 19.88 -7.65
C ALA A 281 17.14 19.92 -6.40
N LYS A 282 15.86 19.53 -6.52
CA LYS A 282 14.87 19.45 -5.43
C LYS A 282 14.28 18.05 -5.38
N ILE A 283 13.93 17.57 -4.17
CA ILE A 283 13.12 16.34 -4.02
C ILE A 283 11.70 16.60 -4.54
N SER A 284 11.27 15.84 -5.56
CA SER A 284 9.99 15.98 -6.27
C SER A 284 8.94 14.94 -5.88
N PHE A 285 9.36 13.75 -5.42
CA PHE A 285 8.47 12.70 -4.93
C PHE A 285 9.15 11.74 -3.94
N LEU A 286 8.32 10.96 -3.25
CA LEU A 286 8.71 9.84 -2.40
C LEU A 286 8.08 8.56 -2.96
N GLU A 287 8.81 7.46 -3.03
CA GLU A 287 8.37 6.27 -3.77
C GLU A 287 8.77 4.96 -3.08
N PRO A 288 7.84 4.30 -2.38
CA PRO A 288 7.94 2.88 -2.10
C PRO A 288 7.61 2.09 -3.38
N MET A 289 8.55 1.28 -3.87
CA MET A 289 8.28 0.26 -4.89
C MET A 289 8.03 -1.08 -4.18
N ILE A 290 6.99 -1.83 -4.56
CA ILE A 290 6.66 -3.12 -3.94
C ILE A 290 6.29 -4.16 -5.00
N THR A 291 6.94 -5.32 -4.94
CA THR A 291 6.63 -6.46 -5.83
C THR A 291 5.22 -6.99 -5.61
N LYS A 292 4.55 -7.39 -6.70
CA LYS A 292 3.24 -8.05 -6.65
C LYS A 292 3.28 -9.31 -5.77
N ALA A 293 4.39 -10.07 -5.87
CA ALA A 293 4.64 -11.25 -5.05
C ALA A 293 4.67 -10.95 -3.54
N TRP A 294 5.15 -9.77 -3.13
CA TRP A 294 5.12 -9.37 -1.72
C TRP A 294 3.69 -9.28 -1.19
N PHE A 295 2.79 -8.60 -1.91
CA PHE A 295 1.38 -8.48 -1.53
C PHE A 295 0.64 -9.83 -1.52
N GLU A 296 0.88 -10.67 -2.54
CA GLU A 296 0.32 -12.03 -2.58
C GLU A 296 0.79 -12.86 -1.39
N GLY A 297 2.07 -12.75 -1.01
CA GLY A 297 2.63 -13.37 0.18
C GLY A 297 2.03 -12.85 1.49
N ILE A 298 1.77 -11.54 1.65
CA ILE A 298 1.09 -11.04 2.87
C ILE A 298 -0.33 -11.61 2.94
N ALA A 299 -1.10 -11.55 1.85
CA ALA A 299 -2.48 -12.04 1.84
C ALA A 299 -2.61 -13.58 1.86
N ALA A 300 -1.50 -14.31 1.83
CA ALA A 300 -1.37 -15.73 2.09
C ALA A 300 -0.79 -16.05 3.49
N GLY A 301 -0.39 -15.04 4.28
CA GLY A 301 0.24 -15.21 5.59
C GLY A 301 1.71 -15.65 5.55
N VAL A 302 2.36 -15.57 4.39
CA VAL A 302 3.79 -15.89 4.19
C VAL A 302 4.67 -14.69 4.56
N ASN A 303 4.27 -13.49 4.14
CA ASN A 303 4.98 -12.25 4.46
C ASN A 303 4.26 -11.50 5.59
N PRO A 304 4.97 -10.80 6.48
CA PRO A 304 4.34 -9.98 7.52
C PRO A 304 3.85 -8.64 6.94
N SER A 305 2.71 -8.16 7.44
CA SER A 305 2.43 -6.71 7.47
C SER A 305 3.54 -6.00 8.26
N ARG A 306 4.19 -5.00 7.69
CA ARG A 306 5.42 -4.41 8.25
C ARG A 306 5.60 -2.95 7.89
N CYS A 307 6.32 -2.22 8.75
CA CYS A 307 6.84 -0.87 8.51
C CYS A 307 8.37 -0.86 8.40
N TRP A 308 8.89 0.09 7.63
CA TRP A 308 10.32 0.40 7.47
C TRP A 308 10.57 1.89 7.70
N PRO A 309 11.67 2.27 8.37
CA PRO A 309 12.03 3.68 8.54
C PRO A 309 12.41 4.31 7.20
N ILE A 310 12.01 5.56 6.99
CA ILE A 310 12.42 6.37 5.84
C ILE A 310 13.66 7.16 6.25
N LYS A 311 14.82 6.92 5.60
CA LYS A 311 16.02 7.74 5.83
C LYS A 311 15.69 9.20 5.53
N GLN A 312 15.95 10.09 6.48
CA GLN A 312 15.65 11.52 6.36
C GLN A 312 16.88 12.28 5.85
N PRO A 313 16.70 13.41 5.15
CA PRO A 313 17.78 14.37 4.92
C PRO A 313 18.14 15.09 6.23
N GLN A 314 19.26 15.81 6.25
CA GLN A 314 19.65 16.64 7.41
C GLN A 314 18.66 17.79 7.61
N GLU A 315 18.20 18.38 6.51
CA GLU A 315 17.19 19.43 6.43
C GLU A 315 16.22 19.10 5.28
N TRP A 316 14.97 19.56 5.37
CA TRP A 316 14.07 19.54 4.21
C TRP A 316 14.11 20.90 3.50
N GLN A 317 14.32 20.90 2.18
CA GLN A 317 14.39 22.13 1.38
C GLN A 317 13.07 22.93 1.37
N ILE A 318 11.95 22.22 1.54
CA ILE A 318 10.63 22.79 1.75
C ILE A 318 10.25 22.49 3.21
N ALA A 319 9.81 23.50 3.96
CA ALA A 319 9.32 23.30 5.33
C ALA A 319 7.94 22.64 5.29
N GLY A 320 7.71 21.61 6.09
CA GLY A 320 6.42 20.91 6.11
C GLY A 320 6.40 19.58 6.86
N TRP A 321 5.30 18.84 6.72
CA TRP A 321 5.10 17.51 7.30
C TRP A 321 5.70 16.41 6.42
N TYR A 322 6.64 15.63 6.95
CA TYR A 322 7.30 14.54 6.23
C TYR A 322 7.21 13.20 6.97
N PRO A 323 6.92 12.09 6.26
CA PRO A 323 6.77 10.78 6.88
C PRO A 323 8.11 10.24 7.37
N GLN A 324 8.07 9.47 8.45
CA GLN A 324 9.25 8.88 9.09
C GLN A 324 9.33 7.36 8.87
N GLU A 325 8.23 6.74 8.46
CA GLU A 325 8.16 5.33 8.07
C GLU A 325 7.16 5.15 6.90
N TYR A 326 7.35 4.09 6.11
CA TYR A 326 6.31 3.54 5.25
C TYR A 326 5.95 2.12 5.69
N CYS A 327 4.70 1.73 5.50
CA CYS A 327 4.19 0.41 5.86
C CYS A 327 3.44 -0.24 4.71
N ILE A 328 3.58 -1.57 4.62
CA ILE A 328 2.84 -2.43 3.71
C ILE A 328 2.02 -3.38 4.58
N ASP A 329 0.70 -3.25 4.53
CA ASP A 329 -0.22 -4.02 5.39
C ASP A 329 -1.32 -4.70 4.57
N TYR A 330 -1.79 -5.86 5.05
CA TYR A 330 -3.06 -6.46 4.63
C TYR A 330 -4.05 -6.47 5.79
N ARG A 331 -5.23 -5.88 5.59
CA ARG A 331 -6.29 -5.80 6.59
C ARG A 331 -7.29 -6.92 6.35
N ALA A 332 -7.00 -8.09 6.90
CA ALA A 332 -7.78 -9.32 6.68
C ALA A 332 -9.28 -9.18 7.00
N ASN A 333 -9.63 -8.32 7.97
CA ASN A 333 -11.02 -8.02 8.34
C ASN A 333 -11.80 -7.26 7.25
N ARG A 334 -11.10 -6.55 6.35
CA ARG A 334 -11.65 -5.78 5.22
C ARG A 334 -11.34 -6.38 3.84
N GLY A 335 -10.34 -7.25 3.73
CA GLY A 335 -9.92 -7.87 2.47
C GLY A 335 -9.16 -6.92 1.54
N ASP A 336 -8.50 -5.89 2.10
CA ASP A 336 -7.78 -4.87 1.35
C ASP A 336 -6.33 -4.70 1.85
N PHE A 337 -5.48 -4.17 0.97
CA PHE A 337 -4.10 -3.80 1.25
C PHE A 337 -4.01 -2.29 1.49
N THR A 338 -2.99 -1.88 2.26
CA THR A 338 -2.57 -0.48 2.34
C THR A 338 -1.06 -0.35 2.16
N VAL A 339 -0.64 0.63 1.36
CA VAL A 339 0.75 1.13 1.32
C VAL A 339 0.71 2.55 1.85
N SER A 340 1.40 2.81 2.96
CA SER A 340 1.14 4.02 3.74
C SER A 340 2.39 4.68 4.31
N MET A 341 2.51 5.98 4.08
CA MET A 341 3.44 6.90 4.71
C MET A 341 2.89 7.29 6.08
N LYS A 342 3.70 7.21 7.15
CA LYS A 342 3.24 7.34 8.55
C LYS A 342 4.20 8.12 9.44
N ASN A 343 3.73 8.40 10.66
CA ASN A 343 4.47 9.05 11.75
C ASN A 343 5.06 10.42 11.35
N PHE A 344 4.28 11.23 10.62
CA PHE A 344 4.74 12.51 10.08
C PHE A 344 5.33 13.45 11.14
N LYS A 345 6.54 13.94 10.88
CA LYS A 345 7.20 15.00 11.65
C LYS A 345 7.16 16.30 10.85
N ASN A 346 6.95 17.44 11.52
CA ASN A 346 7.13 18.74 10.88
C ASN A 346 8.62 19.10 10.85
N SER A 347 9.15 19.51 9.70
CA SER A 347 10.58 19.86 9.54
C SER A 347 10.95 21.23 10.12
N ALA A 348 9.96 22.04 10.51
CA ALA A 348 10.14 23.33 11.17
C ALA A 348 9.96 23.28 12.71
N SER A 349 9.85 22.09 13.31
CA SER A 349 9.61 21.87 14.76
C SER A 349 10.66 21.00 15.44
#